data_AF-G9KWQ1-F1
#
_entry.id   AF-G9KWQ1-F1
#
_cell.length_a   1.000
_cell.length_b   1.000
_cell.length_c   1.000
_cell.angle_alpha   90.00
_cell.angle_beta   90.00
_cell.angle_gamma   90.00
#
_symmetry.space_group_name_H-M   'P 1'
#
loop_
_entity.id
_entity.type
_entity.pdbx_description
1 polymer ?
#
loop_
_entity_poly.entity_id
_entity_poly.type
_entity_poly.pdbx_seq_one_letter_code
_entity_poly.pdbx_strand_id
1 'polypeptide(L)'
;MAAVYSGISFKLKSKTTSWEDKLKLAHFAWISHQCILPNKEQVLLDWARQSLIAFYKKKLELKEDIVERLWIYIDNILHSTKLQDLLKNGKTINLQISLVKIINERITEFSLSESRRSMCAVLSCCQGILSTPTLAVIYTARQELIVALLSQLCWLACRQPEGAVVAQLFEVIHLALGHYLLIQQQQVNPRRAFGEVTGHLLQPCLVLRHLLSGGTGGTWTQTVPGQLQQALSRDVRNQIEAMLRGGAFQPELLSSYKEELL
;
A
#
# COMPACT_ATOMS: atom_id res chain seq x y z
N MET A 1 -3.97 -11.45 -41.08
CA MET A 1 -5.19 -11.76 -40.29
C MET A 1 -4.80 -11.74 -38.81
N ALA A 2 -5.37 -10.84 -38.01
CA ALA A 2 -5.13 -10.83 -36.57
C ALA A 2 -6.03 -11.89 -35.91
N ALA A 3 -5.45 -12.88 -35.25
CA ALA A 3 -6.22 -13.90 -34.54
C ALA A 3 -6.94 -13.25 -33.36
N VAL A 4 -8.28 -13.24 -33.38
CA VAL A 4 -9.10 -12.81 -32.26
C VAL A 4 -9.05 -13.91 -31.19
N TYR A 5 -8.41 -13.63 -30.06
CA TYR A 5 -8.32 -14.60 -28.96
C TYR A 5 -9.58 -14.54 -28.09
N SER A 6 -10.46 -15.52 -28.26
CA SER A 6 -11.62 -15.76 -27.39
C SER A 6 -11.34 -16.83 -26.33
N GLY A 7 -12.17 -16.88 -25.28
CA GLY A 7 -12.07 -17.93 -24.24
C GLY A 7 -10.99 -17.75 -23.17
N ILE A 8 -10.31 -16.59 -23.12
CA ILE A 8 -9.28 -16.32 -22.10
C ILE A 8 -9.87 -16.40 -20.68
N SER A 9 -11.05 -15.84 -20.44
CA SER A 9 -11.73 -15.91 -19.13
C SER A 9 -11.95 -17.36 -18.66
N PHE A 10 -12.27 -18.26 -19.59
CA PHE A 10 -12.41 -19.69 -19.30
C PHE A 10 -11.07 -20.33 -18.97
N LYS A 11 -10.01 -20.04 -19.75
CA LYS A 11 -8.66 -20.54 -19.48
C LYS A 11 -8.09 -20.08 -18.13
N LEU A 12 -8.34 -18.82 -17.76
CA LEU A 12 -7.94 -18.28 -16.44
C LEU A 12 -8.61 -19.02 -15.27
N LYS A 13 -9.85 -19.48 -15.46
CA LYS A 13 -10.62 -20.23 -14.45
C LYS A 13 -10.39 -21.75 -14.52
N SER A 14 -9.87 -22.26 -15.63
CA SER A 14 -9.69 -23.70 -15.83
C SER A 14 -8.71 -24.29 -14.82
N LYS A 15 -9.01 -25.49 -14.31
CA LYS A 15 -8.08 -26.27 -13.47
C LYS A 15 -6.98 -26.94 -14.29
N THR A 16 -7.18 -27.12 -15.60
CA THR A 16 -6.23 -27.83 -16.48
C THR A 16 -5.11 -26.93 -16.99
N THR A 17 -5.29 -25.61 -16.95
CA THR A 17 -4.28 -24.65 -17.40
C THR A 17 -3.27 -24.40 -16.28
N SER A 18 -1.98 -24.51 -16.60
CA SER A 18 -0.89 -24.20 -15.67
C SER A 18 -0.97 -22.75 -15.18
N TRP A 19 -0.44 -22.47 -14.00
CA TRP A 19 -0.46 -21.10 -13.45
C TRP A 19 0.48 -20.16 -14.21
N GLU A 20 1.58 -20.70 -14.71
CA GLU A 20 2.54 -20.00 -15.57
C GLU A 20 1.86 -19.52 -16.85
N ASP A 21 1.03 -20.37 -17.47
CA ASP A 21 0.29 -20.02 -18.68
C ASP A 21 -0.87 -19.07 -18.36
N LYS A 22 -1.55 -19.23 -17.22
CA LYS A 22 -2.58 -18.26 -16.78
C LYS A 22 -2.01 -16.86 -16.63
N LEU A 23 -0.84 -16.72 -16.00
CA LEU A 23 -0.18 -15.42 -15.83
C LEU A 23 0.23 -14.82 -17.19
N LYS A 24 0.79 -15.62 -18.10
CA LYS A 24 1.12 -15.18 -19.47
C LYS A 24 -0.13 -14.74 -20.23
N LEU A 25 -1.21 -15.50 -20.14
CA LEU A 25 -2.50 -15.19 -20.77
C LEU A 25 -3.11 -13.92 -20.19
N ALA A 26 -3.05 -13.73 -18.87
CA ALA A 26 -3.56 -12.53 -18.21
C ALA A 26 -2.77 -11.28 -18.61
N HIS A 27 -1.44 -11.38 -18.66
CA HIS A 27 -0.56 -10.31 -19.11
C HIS A 27 -0.80 -9.95 -20.58
N PHE A 28 -0.85 -10.96 -21.46
CA PHE A 28 -1.20 -10.77 -22.87
C PHE A 28 -2.58 -10.14 -23.02
N ALA A 29 -3.57 -10.63 -22.27
CA ALA A 29 -4.90 -10.06 -22.27
C ALA A 29 -4.83 -8.59 -21.88
N TRP A 30 -4.17 -8.20 -20.79
CA TRP A 30 -4.07 -6.80 -20.36
C TRP A 30 -3.59 -5.86 -21.47
N ILE A 31 -2.50 -6.22 -22.14
CA ILE A 31 -1.82 -5.39 -23.15
C ILE A 31 -2.56 -5.41 -24.49
N SER A 32 -3.03 -6.57 -24.94
CA SER A 32 -3.52 -6.75 -26.31
C SER A 32 -4.90 -6.15 -26.54
N HIS A 33 -5.03 -5.21 -27.48
CA HIS A 33 -6.33 -4.69 -27.94
C HIS A 33 -7.18 -5.75 -28.66
N GLN A 34 -6.58 -6.85 -29.10
CA GLN A 34 -7.25 -7.94 -29.84
C GLN A 34 -7.93 -8.96 -28.91
N CYS A 35 -7.74 -8.83 -27.59
CA CYS A 35 -8.44 -9.63 -26.60
C CYS A 35 -9.81 -9.02 -26.28
N ILE A 36 -10.87 -9.69 -26.71
CA ILE A 36 -12.26 -9.27 -26.44
C ILE A 36 -12.70 -9.91 -25.12
N LEU A 37 -12.84 -9.09 -24.09
CA LEU A 37 -13.33 -9.51 -22.78
C LEU A 37 -14.25 -8.42 -22.19
N PRO A 38 -15.48 -8.75 -21.78
CA PRO A 38 -16.40 -7.76 -21.22
C PRO A 38 -15.83 -7.23 -19.90
N ASN A 39 -15.77 -5.91 -19.76
CA ASN A 39 -15.13 -5.24 -18.63
C ASN A 39 -13.70 -5.78 -18.33
N LYS A 40 -12.93 -5.89 -19.41
CA LYS A 40 -11.58 -6.47 -19.45
C LYS A 40 -10.71 -6.16 -18.26
N GLU A 41 -10.55 -4.88 -17.95
CA GLU A 41 -9.64 -4.43 -16.89
C GLU A 41 -10.09 -4.92 -15.51
N GLN A 42 -11.40 -4.83 -15.23
CA GLN A 42 -11.98 -5.30 -13.98
C GLN A 42 -11.82 -6.81 -13.83
N VAL A 43 -12.14 -7.60 -14.86
CA VAL A 43 -12.08 -9.07 -14.79
C VAL A 43 -10.66 -9.57 -14.55
N LEU A 44 -9.68 -8.96 -15.20
CA LEU A 44 -8.27 -9.31 -15.06
C LEU A 44 -7.74 -9.00 -13.66
N LEU A 45 -8.12 -7.85 -13.11
CA LEU A 45 -7.75 -7.45 -11.76
C LEU A 45 -8.46 -8.32 -10.70
N ASP A 46 -9.75 -8.60 -10.91
CA ASP A 46 -10.53 -9.46 -10.03
C ASP A 46 -10.02 -10.90 -10.01
N TRP A 47 -9.59 -11.43 -11.15
CA TRP A 47 -8.99 -12.75 -11.22
C TRP A 47 -7.71 -12.86 -10.38
N ALA A 48 -6.78 -11.91 -10.54
CA ALA A 48 -5.53 -11.92 -9.78
C ALA A 48 -5.78 -11.76 -8.28
N ARG A 49 -6.64 -10.81 -7.91
CA ARG A 49 -7.08 -10.60 -6.52
C ARG A 49 -7.74 -11.85 -5.93
N GLN A 50 -8.69 -12.47 -6.63
CA GLN A 50 -9.37 -13.69 -6.15
C GLN A 50 -8.39 -14.84 -5.96
N SER A 51 -7.39 -14.95 -6.83
CA SER A 51 -6.33 -15.96 -6.72
C SER A 51 -5.49 -15.74 -5.45
N LEU A 52 -5.10 -14.50 -5.16
CA LEU A 52 -4.40 -14.15 -3.91
C LEU A 52 -5.28 -14.41 -2.67
N ILE A 53 -6.55 -13.99 -2.69
CA ILE A 53 -7.48 -14.27 -1.58
C ILE A 53 -7.62 -15.76 -1.34
N ALA A 54 -7.78 -16.56 -2.39
CA ALA A 54 -7.91 -18.00 -2.27
C ALA A 54 -6.64 -18.63 -1.69
N PHE A 55 -5.46 -18.16 -2.11
CA PHE A 55 -4.18 -18.59 -1.57
C PHE A 55 -4.04 -18.28 -0.08
N TYR A 56 -4.20 -17.02 0.34
CA TYR A 56 -4.05 -16.62 1.74
C TYR A 56 -5.12 -17.22 2.67
N LYS A 57 -6.31 -17.54 2.13
CA LYS A 57 -7.35 -18.29 2.85
C LYS A 57 -7.14 -19.80 2.84
N LYS A 58 -6.01 -20.30 2.34
CA LYS A 58 -5.69 -21.73 2.21
C LYS A 58 -6.73 -22.53 1.42
N LYS A 59 -7.43 -21.87 0.49
CA LYS A 59 -8.42 -22.49 -0.43
C LYS A 59 -7.80 -22.89 -1.76
N LEU A 60 -6.58 -22.44 -2.01
CA LEU A 60 -5.83 -22.66 -3.23
C LEU A 60 -4.36 -22.82 -2.85
N GLU A 61 -3.76 -23.95 -3.23
CA GLU A 61 -2.34 -24.19 -3.05
C GLU A 61 -1.58 -23.69 -4.26
N LEU A 62 -0.67 -22.73 -4.04
CA LEU A 62 0.22 -22.19 -5.06
C LEU A 62 1.65 -22.27 -4.57
N LYS A 63 2.57 -22.41 -5.52
CA LYS A 63 3.98 -22.20 -5.22
C LYS A 63 4.23 -20.70 -4.97
N GLU A 64 5.15 -20.40 -4.07
CA GLU A 64 5.50 -19.02 -3.67
C GLU A 64 5.94 -18.15 -4.86
N ASP A 65 6.60 -18.71 -5.87
CA ASP A 65 7.00 -17.99 -7.09
C ASP A 65 5.79 -17.52 -7.92
N ILE A 66 4.71 -18.32 -7.95
CA ILE A 66 3.47 -17.94 -8.62
C ILE A 66 2.78 -16.81 -7.85
N VAL A 67 2.80 -16.85 -6.52
CA VAL A 67 2.24 -15.80 -5.66
C VAL A 67 2.98 -14.48 -5.87
N GLU A 68 4.32 -14.53 -5.91
CA GLU A 68 5.13 -13.35 -6.23
C GLU A 68 4.81 -12.79 -7.61
N ARG A 69 4.67 -13.64 -8.62
CA ARG A 69 4.29 -13.21 -9.98
C ARG A 69 2.87 -12.65 -10.06
N LEU A 70 1.94 -13.11 -9.20
CA LEU A 70 0.60 -12.51 -9.07
C LEU A 70 0.68 -11.10 -8.50
N TRP A 71 1.52 -10.86 -7.49
CA TRP A 71 1.77 -9.52 -6.96
C TRP A 71 2.39 -8.60 -8.01
N ILE A 72 3.43 -9.07 -8.71
CA ILE A 72 4.06 -8.32 -9.81
C ILE A 72 3.04 -8.02 -10.92
N TYR A 73 2.13 -8.94 -11.22
CA TYR A 73 1.07 -8.70 -12.19
C TYR A 73 0.11 -7.58 -11.77
N ILE A 74 -0.33 -7.57 -10.50
CA ILE A 74 -1.18 -6.49 -9.98
C ILE A 74 -0.42 -5.16 -9.98
N ASP A 75 0.83 -5.17 -9.55
CA ASP A 75 1.71 -4.00 -9.55
C ASP A 75 1.84 -3.37 -10.94
N ASN A 76 2.13 -4.20 -11.95
CA ASN A 76 2.20 -3.76 -13.34
C ASN A 76 0.89 -3.14 -13.84
N ILE A 77 -0.27 -3.63 -13.38
CA ILE A 77 -1.56 -3.03 -13.72
C ILE A 77 -1.69 -1.65 -13.07
N LEU A 78 -1.43 -1.56 -11.77
CA LEU A 78 -1.61 -0.34 -10.97
C LEU A 78 -0.73 0.82 -11.47
N HIS A 79 0.47 0.51 -11.95
CA HIS A 79 1.40 1.49 -12.51
C HIS A 79 1.31 1.68 -14.03
N SER A 80 0.45 0.92 -14.72
CA SER A 80 0.37 1.03 -16.18
C SER A 80 -0.20 2.37 -16.63
N THR A 81 0.41 2.96 -17.66
CA THR A 81 -0.13 4.15 -18.35
C THR A 81 -1.56 3.92 -18.83
N LYS A 82 -1.84 2.71 -19.32
CA LYS A 82 -3.19 2.27 -19.71
C LYS A 82 -4.21 2.46 -18.59
N LEU A 83 -3.91 2.04 -17.35
CA LEU A 83 -4.84 2.23 -16.24
C LEU A 83 -5.04 3.72 -15.95
N GLN A 84 -3.95 4.49 -15.93
CA GLN A 84 -3.99 5.93 -15.68
C GLN A 84 -4.84 6.68 -16.72
N ASP A 85 -4.70 6.34 -18.00
CA ASP A 85 -5.48 6.94 -19.08
C ASP A 85 -6.97 6.59 -18.98
N LEU A 86 -7.30 5.34 -18.62
CA LEU A 86 -8.68 4.93 -18.39
C LEU A 86 -9.34 5.72 -17.25
N LEU A 87 -8.63 5.90 -16.14
CA LEU A 87 -9.13 6.67 -15.00
C LEU A 87 -9.31 8.16 -15.36
N LYS A 88 -8.36 8.75 -16.09
CA LYS A 88 -8.47 10.13 -16.61
C LYS A 88 -9.66 10.33 -17.54
N ASN A 89 -9.98 9.31 -18.33
CA ASN A 89 -11.15 9.30 -19.22
C ASN A 89 -12.47 9.01 -18.49
N GLY A 90 -12.48 8.99 -17.15
CA GLY A 90 -13.67 8.79 -16.33
C GLY A 90 -14.14 7.33 -16.23
N LYS A 91 -13.37 6.36 -16.72
CA LYS A 91 -13.71 4.95 -16.54
C LYS A 91 -13.50 4.54 -15.08
N THR A 92 -14.57 4.10 -14.43
CA THR A 92 -14.49 3.57 -13.07
C THR A 92 -13.93 2.14 -13.08
N ILE A 93 -12.85 1.92 -12.33
CA ILE A 93 -12.33 0.59 -12.01
C ILE A 93 -12.46 0.41 -10.51
N ASN A 94 -13.18 -0.63 -10.10
CA ASN A 94 -13.52 -0.86 -8.70
C ASN A 94 -12.47 -1.78 -8.06
N LEU A 95 -11.58 -1.18 -7.27
CA LEU A 95 -10.72 -1.94 -6.37
C LEU A 95 -11.55 -2.46 -5.20
N GLN A 96 -11.63 -3.78 -5.06
CA GLN A 96 -12.36 -4.37 -3.94
C GLN A 96 -11.56 -4.27 -2.65
N ILE A 97 -12.24 -3.93 -1.53
CA ILE A 97 -11.66 -3.79 -0.18
C ILE A 97 -10.83 -5.00 0.26
N SER A 98 -11.15 -6.20 -0.24
CA SER A 98 -10.39 -7.41 0.04
C SER A 98 -8.93 -7.33 -0.42
N LEU A 99 -8.61 -6.56 -1.47
CA LEU A 99 -7.23 -6.40 -1.94
C LEU A 99 -6.40 -5.62 -0.92
N VAL A 100 -6.90 -4.47 -0.46
CA VAL A 100 -6.19 -3.64 0.52
C VAL A 100 -6.11 -4.28 1.90
N LYS A 101 -7.10 -5.09 2.27
CA LYS A 101 -6.99 -5.92 3.48
C LYS A 101 -5.82 -6.89 3.39
N ILE A 102 -5.66 -7.59 2.27
CA ILE A 102 -4.52 -8.49 2.07
C ILE A 102 -3.22 -7.71 2.04
N ILE A 103 -3.16 -6.53 1.41
CA ILE A 103 -1.95 -5.68 1.43
C ILE A 103 -1.57 -5.34 2.88
N ASN A 104 -2.52 -4.89 3.70
CA ASN A 104 -2.27 -4.56 5.11
C ASN A 104 -1.85 -5.80 5.93
N GLU A 105 -2.50 -6.95 5.73
CA GLU A 105 -2.13 -8.23 6.34
C GLU A 105 -0.69 -8.61 5.97
N ARG A 106 -0.31 -8.47 4.70
CA ARG A 106 1.05 -8.76 4.22
C ARG A 106 2.10 -7.81 4.81
N ILE A 107 1.81 -6.52 4.90
CA ILE A 107 2.71 -5.55 5.55
C ILE A 107 2.88 -5.90 7.03
N THR A 108 1.82 -6.36 7.70
CA THR A 108 1.88 -6.83 9.09
C THR A 108 2.78 -8.07 9.20
N GLU A 109 2.60 -9.05 8.32
CA GLU A 109 3.42 -10.27 8.29
C GLU A 109 4.89 -9.98 8.00
N PHE A 110 5.20 -9.00 7.15
CA PHE A 110 6.58 -8.57 6.91
C PHE A 110 7.26 -7.99 8.14
N SER A 111 6.48 -7.37 9.02
CA SER A 111 7.01 -6.94 10.30
C SER A 111 7.37 -8.17 11.15
N LEU A 112 6.56 -9.23 11.15
CA LEU A 112 6.71 -10.39 12.05
C LEU A 112 7.64 -11.50 11.55
N SER A 113 7.79 -11.66 10.23
CA SER A 113 8.46 -12.79 9.59
C SER A 113 9.85 -12.43 9.06
N GLU A 114 10.75 -13.41 9.05
CA GLU A 114 12.05 -13.32 8.36
C GLU A 114 11.90 -13.37 6.83
N SER A 115 10.81 -13.96 6.32
CA SER A 115 10.55 -14.04 4.89
C SER A 115 9.96 -12.74 4.36
N ARG A 116 10.78 -11.98 3.63
CA ARG A 116 10.39 -10.71 2.98
C ARG A 116 10.00 -10.90 1.51
N ARG A 117 9.59 -12.10 1.10
CA ARG A 117 9.19 -12.39 -0.29
C ARG A 117 8.03 -11.52 -0.73
N SER A 118 8.10 -11.04 -1.97
CA SER A 118 7.13 -10.12 -2.57
C SER A 118 6.96 -8.78 -1.84
N MET A 119 7.82 -8.43 -0.87
CA MET A 119 7.71 -7.17 -0.12
C MET A 119 7.74 -5.96 -1.05
N CYS A 120 8.70 -5.89 -1.97
CA CYS A 120 8.77 -4.80 -2.95
C CYS A 120 7.48 -4.71 -3.79
N ALA A 121 6.98 -5.85 -4.29
CA ALA A 121 5.77 -5.87 -5.11
C ALA A 121 4.51 -5.44 -4.33
N VAL A 122 4.39 -5.83 -3.06
CA VAL A 122 3.27 -5.42 -2.19
C VAL A 122 3.35 -3.93 -1.84
N LEU A 123 4.54 -3.43 -1.48
CA LEU A 123 4.74 -2.01 -1.23
C LEU A 123 4.49 -1.18 -2.49
N SER A 124 4.94 -1.66 -3.65
CA SER A 124 4.66 -1.06 -4.96
C SER A 124 3.16 -1.03 -5.24
N CYS A 125 2.43 -2.13 -5.03
CA CYS A 125 0.97 -2.12 -5.16
C CYS A 125 0.32 -1.05 -4.26
N CYS A 126 0.79 -0.93 -3.01
CA CYS A 126 0.31 0.09 -2.09
C CYS A 126 0.59 1.51 -2.61
N GLN A 127 1.81 1.75 -3.09
CA GLN A 127 2.22 3.01 -3.71
C GLN A 127 1.33 3.36 -4.91
N GLY A 128 1.09 2.43 -5.84
CA GLY A 128 0.27 2.66 -7.03
C GLY A 128 -1.18 3.02 -6.68
N ILE A 129 -1.75 2.38 -5.64
CA ILE A 129 -3.09 2.71 -5.12
C ILE A 129 -3.09 4.11 -4.50
N LEU A 130 -2.16 4.40 -3.59
CA LEU A 130 -2.14 5.68 -2.85
C LEU A 130 -1.75 6.87 -3.73
N SER A 131 -0.94 6.66 -4.76
CA SER A 131 -0.50 7.73 -5.69
C SER A 131 -1.61 8.14 -6.67
N THR A 132 -2.64 7.30 -6.86
CA THR A 132 -3.73 7.56 -7.79
C THR A 132 -4.99 7.96 -7.01
N PRO A 133 -5.44 9.23 -7.04
CA PRO A 133 -6.53 9.71 -6.18
C PRO A 133 -7.81 8.86 -6.25
N THR A 134 -8.23 8.47 -7.45
CA THR A 134 -9.43 7.63 -7.66
C THR A 134 -9.32 6.26 -7.00
N LEU A 135 -8.11 5.69 -6.93
CA LEU A 135 -7.85 4.41 -6.29
C LEU A 135 -7.68 4.57 -4.78
N ALA A 136 -7.00 5.64 -4.34
CA ALA A 136 -6.74 5.94 -2.93
C ALA A 136 -8.02 6.06 -2.09
N VAL A 137 -9.17 6.39 -2.72
CA VAL A 137 -10.50 6.39 -2.08
C VAL A 137 -10.78 5.10 -1.31
N ILE A 138 -10.26 3.95 -1.75
CA ILE A 138 -10.45 2.69 -1.03
C ILE A 138 -9.89 2.71 0.39
N TYR A 139 -8.79 3.43 0.61
CA TYR A 139 -8.17 3.64 1.91
C TYR A 139 -8.78 4.82 2.64
N THR A 140 -9.05 5.93 1.94
CA THR A 140 -9.50 7.18 2.59
C THR A 140 -10.98 7.18 2.94
N ALA A 141 -11.82 6.42 2.24
CA ALA A 141 -13.24 6.26 2.58
C ALA A 141 -13.46 5.48 3.89
N ARG A 142 -12.45 4.75 4.37
CA ARG A 142 -12.49 4.03 5.65
C ARG A 142 -11.23 4.31 6.45
N GLN A 143 -11.31 5.31 7.31
CA GLN A 143 -10.21 5.79 8.14
C GLN A 143 -9.45 4.68 8.89
N GLU A 144 -10.16 3.65 9.36
CA GLU A 144 -9.54 2.48 10.01
C GLU A 144 -8.49 1.78 9.13
N LEU A 145 -8.70 1.72 7.81
CA LEU A 145 -7.77 1.06 6.88
C LEU A 145 -6.48 1.85 6.71
N ILE A 146 -6.55 3.18 6.62
CA ILE A 146 -5.37 4.03 6.49
C ILE A 146 -4.60 4.12 7.81
N VAL A 147 -5.30 4.17 8.95
CA VAL A 147 -4.68 4.14 10.28
C VAL A 147 -3.96 2.81 10.52
N ALA A 148 -4.62 1.69 10.21
CA ALA A 148 -3.99 0.38 10.30
C ALA A 148 -2.76 0.28 9.39
N LEU A 149 -2.89 0.70 8.12
CA LEU A 149 -1.75 0.70 7.20
C LEU A 149 -0.57 1.51 7.74
N LEU A 150 -0.81 2.74 8.21
CA LEU A 150 0.22 3.63 8.74
C LEU A 150 0.94 3.04 9.95
N SER A 151 0.18 2.47 10.88
CA SER A 151 0.76 1.81 12.06
C SER A 151 1.74 0.70 11.65
N GLN A 152 1.32 -0.16 10.71
CA GLN A 152 2.14 -1.29 10.25
C GLN A 152 3.35 -0.86 9.41
N LEU A 153 3.21 0.15 8.55
CA LEU A 153 4.33 0.69 7.79
C LEU A 153 5.38 1.33 8.71
N CYS A 154 4.93 2.10 9.72
CA CYS A 154 5.84 2.67 10.71
C CYS A 154 6.57 1.58 11.50
N TRP A 155 5.87 0.54 11.94
CA TRP A 155 6.50 -0.60 12.62
C TRP A 155 7.51 -1.33 11.72
N LEU A 156 7.16 -1.54 10.45
CA LEU A 156 8.06 -2.14 9.46
C LEU A 156 9.32 -1.26 9.29
N ALA A 157 9.16 0.06 9.21
CA ALA A 157 10.28 0.99 9.11
C ALA A 157 11.15 0.94 10.37
N CYS A 158 10.57 0.89 11.56
CA CYS A 158 11.33 0.79 12.82
C CYS A 158 12.24 -0.45 12.90
N ARG A 159 11.95 -1.51 12.15
CA ARG A 159 12.78 -2.73 12.06
C ARG A 159 13.97 -2.60 11.10
N GLN A 160 14.22 -1.42 10.53
CA GLN A 160 15.34 -1.12 9.64
C GLN A 160 15.48 -2.12 8.47
N PRO A 161 14.52 -2.15 7.52
CA PRO A 161 14.70 -2.91 6.30
C PRO A 161 15.95 -2.44 5.55
N GLU A 162 16.56 -3.35 4.77
CA GLU A 162 17.80 -3.07 4.03
C GLU A 162 17.54 -2.92 2.53
N GLY A 163 18.40 -2.17 1.85
CA GLY A 163 18.43 -2.05 0.39
C GLY A 163 17.32 -1.19 -0.20
N ALA A 164 16.96 -1.46 -1.47
CA ALA A 164 16.03 -0.66 -2.26
C ALA A 164 14.61 -0.57 -1.68
N VAL A 165 14.24 -1.52 -0.81
CA VAL A 165 12.96 -1.55 -0.08
C VAL A 165 12.77 -0.30 0.78
N VAL A 166 13.85 0.26 1.32
CA VAL A 166 13.81 1.42 2.20
C VAL A 166 13.17 2.62 1.53
N ALA A 167 13.67 3.02 0.36
CA ALA A 167 13.15 4.19 -0.35
C ALA A 167 11.65 4.02 -0.63
N GLN A 168 11.27 2.85 -1.13
CA GLN A 168 9.88 2.53 -1.42
C GLN A 168 8.99 2.54 -0.17
N LEU A 169 9.46 1.99 0.95
CA LEU A 169 8.73 2.02 2.21
C LEU A 169 8.49 3.47 2.67
N PHE A 170 9.49 4.34 2.58
CA PHE A 170 9.37 5.75 2.94
C PHE A 170 8.43 6.52 2.01
N GLU A 171 8.45 6.22 0.71
CA GLU A 171 7.48 6.78 -0.25
C GLU A 171 6.05 6.39 0.11
N VAL A 172 5.81 5.12 0.44
CA VAL A 172 4.48 4.64 0.85
C VAL A 172 4.05 5.27 2.18
N ILE A 173 4.96 5.40 3.16
CA ILE A 173 4.68 6.10 4.43
C ILE A 173 4.30 7.56 4.16
N HIS A 174 5.08 8.26 3.33
CA HIS A 174 4.83 9.66 2.98
C HIS A 174 3.45 9.85 2.31
N LEU A 175 3.11 8.98 1.36
CA LEU A 175 1.80 9.00 0.71
C LEU A 175 0.66 8.72 1.71
N ALA A 176 0.81 7.68 2.54
CA ALA A 176 -0.21 7.31 3.52
C ALA A 176 -0.41 8.39 4.58
N LEU A 177 0.67 9.03 5.05
CA LEU A 177 0.62 10.15 5.99
C LEU A 177 -0.05 11.37 5.36
N GLY A 178 0.27 11.69 4.11
CA GLY A 178 -0.38 12.76 3.36
C GLY A 178 -1.90 12.58 3.30
N HIS A 179 -2.35 11.37 2.97
CA HIS A 179 -3.79 11.03 2.96
C HIS A 179 -4.42 11.13 4.35
N TYR A 180 -3.75 10.61 5.39
CA TYR A 180 -4.27 10.69 6.75
C TYR A 180 -4.34 12.12 7.28
N LEU A 181 -3.35 12.96 6.99
CA LEU A 181 -3.35 14.38 7.38
C LEU A 181 -4.55 15.13 6.79
N LEU A 182 -4.90 14.86 5.53
CA LEU A 182 -6.11 15.44 4.92
C LEU A 182 -7.38 14.98 5.64
N ILE A 183 -7.49 13.69 5.96
CA ILE A 183 -8.61 13.15 6.72
C ILE A 183 -8.69 13.81 8.10
N GLN A 184 -7.56 13.93 8.77
CA GLN A 184 -7.43 14.52 10.10
C GLN A 184 -7.84 16.00 10.10
N GLN A 185 -7.42 16.78 9.11
CA GLN A 185 -7.83 18.18 8.93
C GLN A 185 -9.34 18.33 8.66
N GLN A 186 -9.97 17.32 8.07
CA GLN A 186 -11.40 17.30 7.80
C GLN A 186 -12.24 16.75 8.97
N GLN A 187 -11.61 16.27 10.06
CA GLN A 187 -12.34 15.74 11.21
C GLN A 187 -13.02 16.85 12.00
N VAL A 188 -14.35 16.83 12.02
CA VAL A 188 -15.15 17.73 12.87
C VAL A 188 -15.06 17.34 14.35
N ASN A 189 -14.77 16.07 14.66
CA ASN A 189 -14.65 15.57 16.03
C ASN A 189 -13.17 15.33 16.42
N PRO A 190 -12.54 16.25 17.18
CA PRO A 190 -11.14 16.11 17.58
C PRO A 190 -10.88 14.89 18.46
N ARG A 191 -11.88 14.40 19.22
CA ARG A 191 -11.74 13.20 20.06
C ARG A 191 -11.51 11.94 19.22
N ARG A 192 -12.05 11.89 18.00
CA ARG A 192 -11.85 10.77 17.10
C ARG A 192 -10.40 10.72 16.61
N ALA A 193 -9.87 11.85 16.15
CA ALA A 193 -8.46 11.97 15.77
C ALA A 193 -7.55 11.62 16.95
N PHE A 194 -7.86 12.12 18.16
CA PHE A 194 -7.11 11.79 19.37
C PHE A 194 -7.11 10.29 19.68
N GLY A 195 -8.27 9.63 19.67
CA GLY A 195 -8.39 8.19 19.93
C GLY A 195 -7.61 7.33 18.94
N GLU A 196 -7.64 7.69 17.65
CA GLU A 196 -6.90 6.96 16.63
C GLU A 196 -5.39 7.16 16.73
N VAL A 197 -4.96 8.42 16.94
CA VAL A 197 -3.53 8.72 17.10
C VAL A 197 -3.00 8.02 18.34
N THR A 198 -3.63 8.21 19.50
CA THR A 198 -3.17 7.60 20.76
C THR A 198 -3.27 6.07 20.75
N GLY A 199 -4.32 5.51 20.14
CA GLY A 199 -4.56 4.06 20.11
C GLY A 199 -3.65 3.29 19.15
N HIS A 200 -3.25 3.89 18.02
CA HIS A 200 -2.59 3.13 16.94
C HIS A 200 -1.35 3.77 16.33
N LEU A 201 -1.23 5.11 16.34
CA LEU A 201 -0.17 5.81 15.60
C LEU A 201 0.91 6.41 16.51
N LEU A 202 0.57 6.76 17.76
CA LEU A 202 1.44 7.50 18.66
C LEU A 202 2.76 6.77 18.89
N GLN A 203 2.70 5.53 19.36
CA GLN A 203 3.90 4.73 19.63
C GLN A 203 4.76 4.50 18.38
N PRO A 204 4.24 3.90 17.27
CA PRO A 204 5.08 3.63 16.11
C PRO A 204 5.62 4.91 15.46
N CYS A 205 4.86 6.01 15.42
CA CYS A 205 5.33 7.27 14.87
C CYS A 205 6.37 7.97 15.76
N LEU A 206 6.26 7.89 17.09
CA LEU A 206 7.28 8.45 18.00
C LEU A 206 8.61 7.69 17.89
N VAL A 207 8.55 6.35 17.82
CA VAL A 207 9.76 5.52 17.61
C VAL A 207 10.38 5.85 16.26
N LEU A 208 9.59 5.88 15.19
CA LEU A 208 10.09 6.23 13.85
C LEU A 208 10.68 7.64 13.84
N ARG A 209 10.01 8.63 14.42
CA ARG A 209 10.53 10.00 14.56
C ARG A 209 11.85 10.05 15.31
N HIS A 210 12.00 9.28 16.39
CA HIS A 210 13.25 9.19 17.14
C HIS A 210 14.37 8.62 16.28
N LEU A 211 14.11 7.52 15.56
CA LEU A 211 15.07 6.91 14.63
C LEU A 211 15.48 7.88 13.49
N LEU A 212 14.56 8.73 13.03
CA LEU A 212 14.82 9.75 12.02
C LEU A 212 15.53 11.02 12.56
N SER A 213 15.53 11.22 13.88
CA SER A 213 16.12 12.40 14.54
C SER A 213 17.47 12.09 15.19
N GLY A 214 17.70 10.83 15.57
CA GLY A 214 18.96 10.37 16.14
C GLY A 214 20.08 10.46 15.11
N GLY A 215 21.01 11.40 15.31
CA GLY A 215 22.27 11.53 14.57
C GLY A 215 23.26 10.38 14.76
N THR A 216 22.83 9.19 15.21
CA THR A 216 23.62 7.96 15.06
C THR A 216 23.55 7.55 13.59
N GLY A 217 24.38 8.21 12.77
CA GLY A 217 24.55 7.95 11.33
C GLY A 217 25.16 6.58 11.01
N GLY A 218 24.59 5.50 11.56
CA GLY A 218 25.10 4.14 11.46
C GLY A 218 24.46 3.27 10.38
N THR A 219 23.14 3.30 10.21
CA THR A 219 22.48 2.23 9.41
C THR A 219 21.70 2.72 8.20
N TRP A 220 20.89 3.77 8.32
CA TRP A 220 20.03 4.25 7.22
C TRP A 220 20.76 5.13 6.21
N THR A 221 21.78 5.86 6.67
CA THR A 221 22.55 6.82 5.86
C THR A 221 23.79 6.20 5.22
N GLN A 222 24.21 4.99 5.65
CA GLN A 222 25.46 4.37 5.17
C GLN A 222 25.26 3.43 3.97
N THR A 223 24.05 2.94 3.71
CA THR A 223 23.84 1.87 2.72
C THR A 223 23.35 2.34 1.35
N VAL A 224 22.88 3.59 1.20
CA VAL A 224 22.58 4.19 -0.12
C VAL A 224 22.84 5.72 -0.09
N PRO A 225 23.74 6.26 -0.94
CA PRO A 225 23.97 7.70 -1.04
C PRO A 225 22.92 8.31 -1.98
N GLY A 226 21.79 8.75 -1.43
CA GLY A 226 20.77 9.48 -2.20
C GLY A 226 20.23 10.68 -1.45
N GLN A 227 20.44 11.90 -1.99
CA GLN A 227 19.78 13.12 -1.50
C GLN A 227 18.26 12.94 -1.39
N LEU A 228 17.67 12.12 -2.28
CA LEU A 228 16.25 11.78 -2.28
C LEU A 228 15.79 11.05 -1.00
N GLN A 229 16.58 10.10 -0.49
CA GLN A 229 16.22 9.36 0.73
C GLN A 229 16.30 10.25 1.97
N GLN A 230 17.27 11.18 2.01
CA GLN A 230 17.38 12.17 3.08
C GLN A 230 16.20 13.15 3.05
N ALA A 231 15.79 13.60 1.86
CA ALA A 231 14.61 14.44 1.69
C ALA A 231 13.33 13.71 2.13
N LEU A 232 13.11 12.48 1.67
CA LEU A 232 11.96 11.66 2.08
C LEU A 232 11.92 11.41 3.59
N SER A 233 13.07 11.08 4.20
CA SER A 233 13.17 10.91 5.66
C SER A 233 12.75 12.18 6.42
N ARG A 234 13.19 13.35 5.95
CA ARG A 234 12.81 14.64 6.52
C ARG A 234 11.33 14.91 6.33
N ASP A 235 10.77 14.64 5.15
CA ASP A 235 9.38 14.93 4.83
C ASP A 235 8.43 14.03 5.63
N VAL A 236 8.75 12.74 5.76
CA VAL A 236 8.04 11.80 6.65
C VAL A 236 8.10 12.30 8.09
N ARG A 237 9.28 12.72 8.59
CA ARG A 237 9.41 13.26 9.94
C ARG A 237 8.51 14.49 10.14
N ASN A 238 8.50 15.42 9.19
CA ASN A 238 7.68 16.63 9.26
C ASN A 238 6.18 16.29 9.26
N GLN A 239 5.75 15.32 8.46
CA GLN A 239 4.35 14.85 8.45
C GLN A 239 3.96 14.16 9.75
N ILE A 240 4.86 13.36 10.34
CA ILE A 240 4.64 12.77 11.68
C ILE A 240 4.43 13.88 12.71
N GLU A 241 5.25 14.93 12.70
CA GLU A 241 5.09 16.05 13.62
C GLU A 241 3.77 16.79 13.42
N ALA A 242 3.37 17.03 12.17
CA ALA A 242 2.09 17.64 11.85
C ALA A 242 0.91 16.78 12.35
N MET A 243 0.98 15.47 12.16
CA MET A 243 -0.04 14.52 12.61
C MET A 243 -0.15 14.50 14.13
N LEU A 244 0.98 14.44 14.84
CA LEU A 244 1.02 14.45 16.31
C LEU A 244 0.43 15.75 16.86
N ARG A 245 0.80 16.90 16.30
CA ARG A 245 0.26 18.21 16.71
C ARG A 245 -1.23 18.31 16.47
N GLY A 246 -1.72 17.94 15.29
CA GLY A 246 -3.13 18.05 14.97
C GLY A 246 -4.02 17.03 15.69
N GLY A 247 -3.45 15.95 16.22
CA GLY A 247 -4.20 14.76 16.63
C GLY A 247 -4.08 14.43 18.11
N ALA A 248 -2.87 14.54 18.67
CA ALA A 248 -2.61 14.26 20.08
C ALA A 248 -2.31 15.53 20.91
N PHE A 249 -1.75 16.57 20.29
CA PHE A 249 -1.25 17.76 20.98
C PHE A 249 -1.83 19.05 20.39
N GLN A 250 -3.16 19.11 20.27
CA GLN A 250 -3.82 20.30 19.74
C GLN A 250 -3.50 21.52 20.62
N PRO A 251 -3.04 22.65 20.04
CA PRO A 251 -2.65 23.83 20.81
C PRO A 251 -3.71 24.31 21.80
N GLU A 252 -4.98 24.14 21.43
CA GLU A 252 -6.15 24.54 22.21
C GLU A 252 -6.35 23.70 23.48
N LEU A 253 -5.81 22.47 23.50
CA LEU A 253 -5.89 21.54 24.64
C LEU A 253 -4.61 21.56 25.51
N LEU A 254 -3.57 22.29 25.09
CA LEU A 254 -2.29 22.36 25.82
C LEU A 254 -2.41 22.98 27.21
N SER A 255 -3.36 23.89 27.44
CA SER A 255 -3.64 24.42 28.78
C SER A 255 -4.18 23.33 29.72
N SER A 256 -5.10 22.50 29.24
CA SER A 256 -5.65 21.37 30.00
C SER A 256 -4.60 20.31 30.33
N TYR A 257 -3.67 20.02 29.40
CA TYR A 257 -2.56 19.10 29.70
C TYR A 257 -1.60 19.64 30.77
N LYS A 258 -1.40 20.96 30.84
CA LYS A 258 -0.56 21.58 31.89
C LYS A 258 -1.20 21.50 33.27
N GLU A 259 -2.53 21.55 33.35
CA GLU A 259 -3.25 21.44 34.62
C GLU A 259 -3.24 20.01 35.18
N GLU A 260 -3.20 18.97 34.34
CA GLU A 260 -3.11 17.56 34.78
C GLU A 260 -1.67 17.07 35.05
N LEU A 261 -0.65 17.77 34.53
CA LEU A 261 0.77 17.43 34.73
C LEU A 261 1.39 18.12 35.97
N LEU A 262 0.64 18.98 36.66
CA LEU A 262 1.01 19.65 37.91
C LEU A 262 0.27 19.02 39.10
#